data_AF-A0A2G9LXI8-F1
#
_entry.id   AF-A0A2G9LXI8-F1
#
_cell.length_a   1.000
_cell.length_b   1.000
_cell.length_c   1.000
_cell.angle_alpha   90.00
_cell.angle_beta   90.00
_cell.angle_gamma   90.00
#
_symmetry.space_group_name_H-M   'P 1'
#
loop_
_entity.id
_entity.type
_entity.pdbx_description
1 polymer ?
#
loop_
_entity_poly.entity_id
_entity_poly.type
_entity_poly.pdbx_seq_one_letter_code
_entity_poly.pdbx_strand_id
1 'polypeptide(L)' 'MKKELINKKMSILEIIDKKPDAIEILLEFGLGCVGCAFSEVENLEQGALSHGMTKKEIDQLVEEINKL' A
#
# COMPACT_ATOMS: atom_id res chain seq x y z
N MET A 1 2.63 -14.43 -17.57
CA MET A 1 1.71 -13.70 -16.67
C MET A 1 2.28 -12.29 -16.53
N LYS A 2 1.54 -11.23 -16.87
CA LYS A 2 2.04 -9.86 -16.66
C LYS A 2 2.02 -9.59 -15.15
N LYS A 3 3.18 -9.32 -14.54
CA LYS A 3 3.20 -8.69 -13.21
C LYS A 3 2.60 -7.30 -13.39
N GLU A 4 1.41 -7.07 -12.84
CA GLU A 4 0.88 -5.71 -12.76
C GLU A 4 1.69 -4.95 -11.70
N LEU A 5 2.33 -3.86 -12.14
CA LEU A 5 3.04 -2.95 -11.26
C LEU A 5 2.03 -2.07 -10.54
N ILE A 6 2.17 -1.96 -9.22
CA ILE A 6 1.40 -1.02 -8.42
C ILE A 6 2.13 0.32 -8.31
N ASN A 7 1.40 1.38 -7.98
CA ASN A 7 1.98 2.67 -7.65
C ASN A 7 1.25 3.31 -6.46
N LYS A 8 1.88 4.31 -5.84
CA LYS A 8 1.37 4.96 -4.61
C LYS A 8 0.09 5.79 -4.77
N LYS A 9 -0.43 5.95 -5.98
CA LYS A 9 -1.72 6.62 -6.25
C LYS A 9 -2.91 5.65 -6.31
N MET A 10 -2.64 4.34 -6.31
CA MET A 10 -3.68 3.31 -6.19
C MET A 10 -4.24 3.30 -4.77
N SER A 11 -5.52 2.90 -4.63
CA SER A 11 -6.10 2.65 -3.31
C SER A 11 -5.46 1.43 -2.67
N ILE A 12 -5.48 1.37 -1.34
CA ILE A 12 -4.95 0.21 -0.60
C ILE A 12 -5.74 -1.05 -0.98
N LEU A 13 -7.06 -0.93 -1.14
CA LEU A 13 -7.91 -2.03 -1.60
C LEU A 13 -7.56 -2.51 -3.01
N GLU A 14 -7.32 -1.61 -3.96
CA GLU A 14 -6.90 -2.00 -5.32
C GLU A 14 -5.57 -2.75 -5.29
N ILE A 15 -4.63 -2.33 -4.43
CA ILE A 15 -3.34 -3.00 -4.25
C ILE A 15 -3.55 -4.41 -3.69
N ILE A 16 -4.40 -4.58 -2.68
CA ILE A 16 -4.70 -5.88 -2.06
C ILE A 16 -5.41 -6.80 -3.04
N ASP A 17 -6.38 -6.30 -3.81
CA ASP A 17 -7.10 -7.09 -4.83
C ASP A 17 -6.15 -7.61 -5.91
N LYS A 18 -5.15 -6.80 -6.30
CA LYS A 18 -4.12 -7.17 -7.28
C LYS A 18 -3.01 -8.05 -6.70
N LYS A 19 -2.66 -7.82 -5.43
CA LYS A 19 -1.56 -8.47 -4.71
C LYS A 19 -2.00 -8.77 -3.27
N PRO A 20 -2.74 -9.86 -3.04
CA PRO A 20 -3.20 -10.23 -1.70
C PRO A 20 -2.06 -10.37 -0.69
N ASP A 21 -0.91 -10.87 -1.13
CA ASP A 21 0.30 -11.04 -0.31
C ASP A 21 0.90 -9.70 0.15
N ALA A 22 0.50 -8.57 -0.45
CA ALA A 22 0.93 -7.23 -0.04
C ALA A 22 0.41 -6.85 1.36
N ILE A 23 -0.62 -7.53 1.88
CA ILE A 23 -1.16 -7.28 3.23
C ILE A 23 -0.07 -7.40 4.29
N GLU A 24 0.80 -8.41 4.21
CA GLU A 24 1.87 -8.61 5.19
C GLU A 24 2.88 -7.45 5.16
N ILE A 25 3.28 -7.01 3.96
CA ILE A 25 4.18 -5.86 3.78
C ILE A 25 3.52 -4.57 4.29
N LEU A 26 2.26 -4.33 3.97
CA LEU A 26 1.53 -3.16 4.46
C LEU A 26 1.50 -3.12 5.99
N LEU A 27 1.26 -4.26 6.65
CA LEU A 27 1.29 -4.39 8.10
C LEU A 27 2.67 -4.09 8.69
N GLU A 28 3.74 -4.60 8.08
CA GLU A 28 5.13 -4.34 8.51
C GLU A 28 5.50 -2.85 8.44
N PHE A 29 4.97 -2.14 7.44
CA PHE A 29 5.13 -0.69 7.29
C PHE A 29 4.15 0.14 8.15
N GLY A 30 3.35 -0.51 9.01
CA GLY A 30 2.42 0.16 9.93
C GLY A 30 1.06 0.54 9.33
N LEU A 31 0.73 0.03 8.14
CA LEU A 31 -0.53 0.22 7.43
C LEU A 31 -1.48 -0.96 7.63
N GLY A 32 -1.76 -1.27 8.90
CA GLY A 32 -2.66 -2.37 9.28
C GLY A 32 -4.15 -2.08 9.19
N CYS A 33 -4.54 -0.94 8.62
CA CYS A 33 -5.93 -0.47 8.57
C CYS A 33 -6.80 -1.17 7.51
N VAL A 34 -6.56 -2.46 7.23
CA VAL A 34 -7.47 -3.28 6.40
C VAL A 34 -8.81 -3.38 7.14
N GLY A 35 -9.74 -2.46 6.84
CA GLY A 35 -11.02 -2.29 7.53
C GLY A 35 -11.23 -0.95 8.25
N CYS A 36 -10.31 0.00 8.15
CA CYS A 36 -10.60 1.38 8.56
C CYS A 36 -11.55 2.01 7.55
N ALA A 37 -12.60 2.71 7.99
CA ALA A 37 -13.52 3.40 7.08
C ALA A 37 -12.82 4.39 6.10
N PHE A 38 -11.59 4.81 6.43
CA PHE A 38 -10.78 5.66 5.58
C PHE A 38 -9.99 4.91 4.48
N SER A 39 -9.72 3.60 4.64
CA SER A 39 -8.94 2.83 3.65
C SER A 39 -9.66 2.64 2.31
N GLU A 40 -10.99 2.83 2.29
CA GLU A 40 -11.81 2.80 1.07
C GLU A 40 -11.67 4.07 0.22
N VAL A 41 -11.34 5.21 0.84
CA VAL A 41 -11.34 6.53 0.18
C VAL A 41 -9.95 7.09 -0.09
N GLU A 42 -8.91 6.58 0.60
CA GLU A 42 -7.54 7.07 0.45
C GLU A 42 -6.67 6.21 -0.48
N ASN A 43 -5.70 6.85 -1.14
CA ASN A 43 -4.62 6.12 -1.81
C ASN A 43 -3.47 5.79 -0.85
N LEU A 44 -2.59 4.88 -1.28
CA LEU A 44 -1.46 4.42 -0.47
C LEU A 44 -0.60 5.59 0.05
N GLU A 45 -0.27 6.56 -0.80
CA GLU A 45 0.55 7.71 -0.38
C GLU A 45 -0.13 8.53 0.70
N GLN A 46 -1.44 8.79 0.58
CA GLN A 46 -2.21 9.56 1.55
C GLN A 46 -2.33 8.83 2.89
N GLY A 47 -2.64 7.53 2.88
CA GLY A 47 -2.72 6.73 4.11
C GLY A 47 -1.36 6.65 4.81
N ALA A 48 -0.31 6.36 4.05
CA ALA A 48 1.06 6.33 4.56
C ALA A 48 1.52 7.65 5.18
N LEU A 49 1.27 8.78 4.50
CA LEU A 49 1.59 10.11 5.04
C LEU A 49 0.82 10.41 6.33
N SER A 50 -0.47 10.01 6.40
CA SER A 50 -1.30 10.21 7.60
C SER A 50 -0.81 9.40 8.80
N HIS A 51 -0.07 8.32 8.54
CA HIS A 51 0.58 7.47 9.55
C HIS A 51 2.03 7.89 9.83
N GLY A 52 2.48 9.04 9.32
CA GLY A 52 3.79 9.62 9.62
C GLY A 52 4.94 9.10 8.76
N MET A 53 4.67 8.34 7.71
CA MET A 53 5.69 7.87 6.78
C MET A 53 6.23 9.03 5.93
N THR A 54 7.51 8.98 5.62
CA THR A 54 8.15 9.86 4.65
C THR A 54 7.89 9.38 3.22
N LYS A 55 8.01 10.28 2.23
CA LYS A 55 7.92 9.91 0.82
C LYS A 55 8.90 8.80 0.42
N LYS A 56 10.07 8.76 1.04
CA LYS A 56 11.09 7.74 0.79
C LYS A 56 10.63 6.37 1.27
N GLU A 57 10.04 6.28 2.46
CA GLU A 57 9.50 5.02 2.98
C GLU A 57 8.31 4.54 2.15
N ILE A 58 7.50 5.45 1.61
CA ILE A 58 6.40 5.12 0.68
C ILE A 58 6.95 4.55 -0.64
N ASP A 59 8.01 5.15 -1.18
CA ASP A 59 8.64 4.64 -2.40
C ASP A 59 9.24 3.25 -2.15
N GLN A 60 9.86 3.02 -0.99
CA GLN A 60 10.34 1.69 -0.58
C GLN A 60 9.21 0.67 -0.44
N LEU A 61 8.10 1.04 0.20
CA LEU A 61 6.92 0.19 0.32
C LEU A 61 6.40 -0.25 -1.06
N VAL A 62 6.29 0.68 -2.02
CA VAL A 62 5.87 0.36 -3.38
C VAL A 62 6.86 -0.59 -4.08
N GLU A 63 8.16 -0.40 -3.87
CA GLU A 63 9.18 -1.29 -4.40
C GLU A 63 9.06 -2.70 -3.82
N GLU A 64 8.90 -2.85 -2.50
CA GLU A 64 8.74 -4.16 -1.84
C GLU A 64 7.48 -4.87 -2.33
N ILE A 65 6.34 -4.18 -2.40
CA ILE A 65 5.11 -4.76 -2.96
C ILE A 65 5.30 -5.16 -4.42
N ASN A 66 6.06 -4.40 -5.22
CA ASN A 66 6.32 -4.74 -6.62
C ASN A 66 7.25 -5.95 -6.81
N LYS A 67 8.06 -6.30 -5.80
CA LYS A 67 8.96 -7.47 -5.82
C LYS A 67 8.23 -8.79 -5.62
N LEU A 68 7.07 -8.80 -4.95
CA LEU A 68 6.10 -9.92 -4.96
C LEU A 68 5.79 -10.33 -6.41
#